data_AF-A0A9D8BNS0-F1
#
_entry.id   AF-A0A9D8BNS0-F1
#
_cell.length_a   1.000
_cell.length_b   1.000
_cell.length_c   1.000
_cell.angle_alpha   90.00
_cell.angle_beta   90.00
_cell.angle_gamma   90.00
#
_symmetry.space_group_name_H-M   'P 1'
#
loop_
_entity.id
_entity.type
_entity.pdbx_description
1 polymer ?
#
loop_
_entity_poly.entity_id
_entity_poly.type
_entity_poly.pdbx_seq_one_letter_code
_entity_poly.pdbx_strand_id
1 'polypeptide(L)'
;MADSVHGRNGVACDHCHTQADEVPHPKQMSRYTCSDCHKNVARQYKTSVHGQAREQQITEAATCIDCHGGHDMRERTDPRSRTHASNVKKTCLRCHTNEEMAARFGFTRHETGQAYGESVHGRLIAAGHAEASTCNDCHGSHDILPSKDKQSLVNRANIPRTCGRCHWVVLDQYKKSIHFQQFSNGSPDVPVCNDCHQDHRVAPAKSDVFKLAVVSNCGNCHQELLKSYRFSYHGKVTQLGGTTTARCSSCHGSHDILPPTNPQSRLATGKIITTCKLCHSHSNEKFVRFITHLDPGDPRHPQTYYPWLFMTALLGGTIGFFLIHSILWLIRETADLLKRKPRLTVVENPSSRYVHRLNIVHRLCHALLFVSVIGLALTGLPLRYSSSAWGHEIFYWIGGWQLAKLFHRVFAALTLAYVGIHFAYLLKLWRRAPKQSLLLSLVKLVDKVARASCP
;
A
#
# COMPACT_ATOMS: atom_id res chain seq x y z
N MET A 1 45.55 -0.70 -27.00
CA MET A 1 45.01 0.35 -27.90
C MET A 1 44.44 -0.22 -29.21
N ALA A 2 44.99 -1.30 -29.80
CA ALA A 2 44.45 -1.91 -31.02
C ALA A 2 42.93 -2.25 -30.96
N ASP A 3 42.44 -2.64 -29.78
CA ASP A 3 41.02 -2.92 -29.54
C ASP A 3 40.15 -1.70 -29.23
N SER A 4 40.72 -0.50 -29.14
CA SER A 4 39.93 0.71 -28.89
C SER A 4 39.22 1.17 -30.15
N VAL A 5 38.15 1.96 -30.01
CA VAL A 5 37.42 2.54 -31.14
C VAL A 5 38.35 3.39 -32.01
N HIS A 6 39.27 4.15 -31.41
CA HIS A 6 40.25 4.94 -32.16
C HIS A 6 41.28 4.04 -32.85
N GLY A 7 41.78 3.00 -32.18
CA GLY A 7 42.74 2.06 -32.77
C GLY A 7 42.16 1.28 -33.94
N ARG A 8 40.92 0.80 -33.83
CA ARG A 8 40.20 0.09 -34.91
C ARG A 8 39.90 0.99 -36.11
N ASN A 9 39.74 2.29 -35.89
CA ASN A 9 39.56 3.28 -36.94
C ASN A 9 40.89 3.85 -37.46
N GLY A 10 42.03 3.24 -37.14
CA GLY A 10 43.34 3.61 -37.69
C GLY A 10 43.92 4.92 -37.15
N VAL A 11 43.45 5.41 -35.99
CA VAL A 11 44.04 6.59 -35.33
C VAL A 11 45.37 6.21 -34.71
N ALA A 12 46.46 6.76 -35.25
CA ALA A 12 47.82 6.53 -34.78
C ALA A 12 48.09 7.21 -33.42
N CYS A 13 49.19 6.81 -32.76
CA CYS A 13 49.51 7.27 -31.40
C CYS A 13 49.86 8.77 -31.35
N ASP A 14 50.55 9.26 -32.37
CA ASP A 14 50.98 10.63 -32.60
C ASP A 14 49.80 11.61 -32.81
N HIS A 15 48.66 11.11 -33.28
CA HIS A 15 47.41 11.88 -33.35
C HIS A 15 46.83 12.21 -31.97
N CYS A 16 47.33 11.61 -30.89
CA CYS A 16 46.90 11.89 -29.52
C CYS A 16 48.05 12.35 -28.62
N HIS A 17 49.26 11.83 -28.81
CA HIS A 17 50.45 12.17 -28.04
C HIS A 17 51.44 12.84 -28.99
N THR A 18 51.63 14.14 -28.86
CA THR A 18 52.63 14.85 -29.67
C THR A 18 53.99 14.23 -29.40
N GLN A 19 54.78 13.91 -30.44
CA GLN A 19 56.09 13.24 -30.35
C GLN A 19 56.07 11.72 -30.17
N ALA A 20 54.93 11.06 -30.35
CA ALA A 20 54.86 9.58 -30.34
C ALA A 20 55.25 8.92 -31.68
N ASP A 21 55.59 9.72 -32.69
CA ASP A 21 56.06 9.32 -34.02
C ASP A 21 57.56 8.99 -34.07
N GLU A 22 58.35 9.46 -33.10
CA GLU A 22 59.78 9.17 -32.99
C GLU A 22 60.05 7.94 -32.11
N VAL A 23 61.00 7.07 -32.49
CA VAL A 23 61.43 5.94 -31.65
C VAL A 23 62.94 6.00 -31.44
N PRO A 24 63.44 6.08 -30.20
CA PRO A 24 62.69 6.12 -28.93
C PRO A 24 62.10 7.51 -28.61
N HIS A 25 60.79 7.59 -28.35
CA HIS A 25 60.13 8.83 -27.92
C HIS A 25 60.25 9.08 -26.40
N PRO A 26 60.06 10.33 -25.93
CA PRO A 26 59.98 10.67 -24.52
C PRO A 26 58.91 9.88 -23.75
N LYS A 27 59.16 9.60 -22.46
CA LYS A 27 58.15 8.97 -21.56
C LYS A 27 56.99 9.90 -21.21
N GLN A 28 57.24 11.21 -21.19
CA GLN A 28 56.22 12.25 -21.00
C GLN A 28 56.08 13.04 -22.28
N MET A 29 54.88 13.05 -22.82
CA MET A 29 54.52 13.71 -24.07
C MET A 29 53.33 14.63 -23.82
N SER A 30 53.31 15.77 -24.50
CA SER A 30 52.10 16.60 -24.56
C SER A 30 51.00 15.85 -25.32
N ARG A 31 49.74 16.13 -25.00
CA ARG A 31 48.60 15.36 -25.52
C ARG A 31 47.53 16.27 -26.06
N TYR A 32 46.97 15.89 -27.21
CA TYR A 32 45.69 16.42 -27.64
C TYR A 32 44.61 15.97 -26.66
N THR A 33 43.65 16.85 -26.42
CA THR A 33 42.47 16.56 -25.61
C THR A 33 41.36 16.02 -26.49
N CYS A 34 40.41 15.30 -25.87
CA CYS A 34 39.23 14.82 -26.56
C CYS A 34 38.48 15.95 -27.29
N SER A 35 38.51 17.17 -26.73
CA SER A 35 37.81 18.35 -27.23
C SER A 35 38.40 18.91 -28.52
N ASP A 36 39.67 18.64 -28.82
CA ASP A 36 40.34 19.15 -30.02
C ASP A 36 39.76 18.51 -31.29
N CYS A 37 39.33 17.24 -31.19
CA CYS A 37 38.68 16.51 -32.27
C CYS A 37 37.16 16.41 -32.09
N HIS A 38 36.65 16.20 -30.87
CA HIS A 38 35.22 16.01 -30.58
C HIS A 38 34.52 17.30 -30.12
N LYS A 39 34.70 18.39 -30.89
CA LYS A 39 34.28 19.75 -30.52
C LYS A 39 32.79 19.88 -30.17
N ASN A 40 31.90 19.19 -30.89
CA ASN A 40 30.45 19.29 -30.69
C ASN A 40 30.01 18.72 -29.34
N VAL A 41 30.43 17.49 -29.01
CA VAL A 41 30.11 16.85 -27.72
C VAL A 41 30.87 17.51 -26.58
N ALA A 42 32.08 18.03 -26.82
CA ALA A 42 32.80 18.83 -25.83
C ALA A 42 32.03 20.09 -25.43
N ARG A 43 31.38 20.76 -26.39
CA ARG A 43 30.51 21.92 -26.11
C ARG A 43 29.31 21.53 -25.25
N GLN A 44 28.69 20.38 -25.50
CA GLN A 44 27.59 19.86 -24.67
C GLN A 44 28.08 19.49 -23.26
N TYR A 45 29.22 18.80 -23.17
CA TYR A 45 29.82 18.43 -21.88
C TYR A 45 30.08 19.65 -21.00
N LYS A 46 30.57 20.75 -21.57
CA LYS A 46 30.77 22.01 -20.82
C LYS A 46 29.51 22.55 -20.16
N THR A 47 28.33 22.34 -20.74
CA THR A 47 27.07 22.79 -20.15
C THR A 47 26.55 21.85 -19.06
N SER A 48 27.08 20.63 -18.96
CA SER A 48 26.68 19.66 -17.93
C SER A 48 27.21 20.03 -16.55
N VAL A 49 26.61 19.47 -15.50
CA VAL A 49 27.08 19.63 -14.11
C VAL A 49 28.52 19.16 -13.92
N HIS A 50 28.95 18.12 -14.64
CA HIS A 50 30.34 17.65 -14.58
C HIS A 50 31.28 18.64 -15.27
N GLY A 51 30.90 19.18 -16.44
CA GLY A 51 31.67 20.19 -17.14
C GLY A 51 31.83 21.48 -16.34
N GLN A 52 30.73 21.99 -15.79
CA GLN A 52 30.74 23.18 -14.94
C GLN A 52 31.59 23.00 -13.68
N ALA A 53 31.51 21.84 -13.03
CA ALA A 53 32.34 21.52 -11.87
C ALA A 53 33.85 21.52 -12.23
N ARG A 54 34.22 21.02 -13.42
CA ARG A 54 35.62 21.09 -13.90
C ARG A 54 36.08 22.51 -14.17
N GLU A 55 35.22 23.38 -14.69
CA GLU A 55 35.53 24.80 -14.87
C GLU A 55 35.75 25.51 -13.53
N GLN A 56 35.07 25.05 -12.47
CA GLN A 56 35.29 25.47 -11.09
C GLN A 56 36.48 24.78 -10.40
N GLN A 57 37.37 24.14 -11.17
CA GLN A 57 38.57 23.45 -10.68
C GLN A 57 38.30 22.27 -9.72
N ILE A 58 37.10 21.70 -9.72
CA ILE A 58 36.79 20.48 -8.96
C ILE A 58 37.36 19.28 -9.71
N THR A 59 38.51 18.80 -9.25
CA THR A 59 39.29 17.73 -9.92
C THR A 59 38.61 16.36 -9.88
N GLU A 60 37.67 16.16 -8.97
CA GLU A 60 36.92 14.93 -8.77
C GLU A 60 35.74 14.79 -9.75
N ALA A 61 35.35 15.87 -10.43
CA ALA A 61 34.30 15.81 -11.43
C ALA A 61 34.72 14.96 -12.64
N ALA A 62 33.78 14.17 -13.16
CA ALA A 62 34.03 13.17 -14.19
C ALA A 62 34.39 13.78 -15.54
N THR A 63 35.46 13.31 -16.16
CA THR A 63 35.93 13.68 -17.49
C THR A 63 35.47 12.68 -18.57
N CYS A 64 35.84 12.92 -19.83
CA CYS A 64 35.55 12.00 -20.94
C CYS A 64 36.06 10.58 -20.67
N ILE A 65 37.25 10.48 -20.07
CA ILE A 65 37.96 9.21 -19.84
C ILE A 65 37.32 8.39 -18.72
N ASP A 66 36.70 9.06 -17.75
CA ASP A 66 36.06 8.38 -16.61
C ASP A 66 34.88 7.52 -17.07
N CYS A 67 34.13 8.03 -18.05
CA CYS A 67 32.96 7.35 -18.63
C CYS A 67 33.31 6.45 -19.81
N HIS A 68 34.19 6.88 -20.72
CA HIS A 68 34.44 6.16 -21.98
C HIS A 68 35.70 5.27 -21.95
N GLY A 69 36.63 5.52 -21.03
CA GLY A 69 37.97 4.91 -21.03
C GLY A 69 39.00 5.76 -21.77
N GLY A 70 40.26 5.35 -21.70
CA GLY A 70 41.38 6.02 -22.34
C GLY A 70 41.83 5.23 -23.57
N HIS A 71 42.95 4.53 -23.44
CA HIS A 71 43.45 3.60 -24.47
C HIS A 71 42.59 2.34 -24.68
N ASP A 72 41.58 2.15 -23.83
CA ASP A 72 40.64 1.03 -23.79
C ASP A 72 39.21 1.43 -24.19
N MET A 73 39.02 2.62 -24.77
CA MET A 73 37.70 3.11 -25.18
C MET A 73 37.07 2.21 -26.24
N ARG A 74 35.82 1.78 -26.03
CA ARG A 74 35.11 0.85 -26.93
C ARG A 74 33.74 1.40 -27.31
N GLU A 75 33.20 0.92 -28.43
CA GLU A 75 31.84 1.26 -28.85
C GLU A 75 30.81 0.86 -27.80
N ARG A 76 29.72 1.63 -27.70
CA ARG A 76 28.64 1.41 -26.71
C ARG A 76 28.01 0.01 -26.83
N THR A 77 28.03 -0.59 -28.00
CA THR A 77 27.48 -1.92 -28.29
C THR A 77 28.40 -3.07 -27.84
N ASP A 78 29.69 -2.81 -27.58
CA ASP A 78 30.60 -3.83 -27.03
C ASP A 78 30.29 -4.04 -25.54
N PRO A 79 29.99 -5.27 -25.08
CA PRO A 79 29.71 -5.57 -23.68
C PRO A 79 30.84 -5.21 -22.70
N ARG A 80 32.08 -5.03 -23.19
CA ARG A 80 33.24 -4.59 -22.39
C ARG A 80 33.35 -3.08 -22.29
N SER A 81 32.55 -2.33 -23.05
CA SER A 81 32.53 -0.86 -22.98
C SER A 81 31.92 -0.37 -21.68
N ARG A 82 32.55 0.65 -21.08
CA ARG A 82 32.04 1.30 -19.86
C ARG A 82 30.69 1.98 -20.07
N THR A 83 30.34 2.32 -21.31
CA THR A 83 29.07 2.95 -21.68
C THR A 83 28.03 1.96 -22.21
N HIS A 84 28.35 0.66 -22.28
CA HIS A 84 27.36 -0.38 -22.57
C HIS A 84 26.26 -0.38 -21.51
N ALA A 85 25.02 -0.66 -21.89
CA ALA A 85 23.84 -0.54 -21.01
C ALA A 85 23.99 -1.30 -19.68
N SER A 86 24.58 -2.50 -19.71
CA SER A 86 24.86 -3.31 -18.51
C SER A 86 25.90 -2.68 -17.57
N ASN A 87 26.76 -1.79 -18.10
CA ASN A 87 27.89 -1.21 -17.38
C ASN A 87 27.64 0.23 -16.93
N VAL A 88 26.67 0.94 -17.50
CA VAL A 88 26.34 2.35 -17.14
C VAL A 88 26.16 2.52 -15.63
N LYS A 89 25.42 1.60 -14.98
CA LYS A 89 25.25 1.62 -13.52
C LYS A 89 26.62 1.63 -12.81
N LYS A 90 27.51 0.70 -13.16
CA LYS A 90 28.84 0.62 -12.55
C LYS A 90 29.64 1.90 -12.82
N THR A 91 29.56 2.44 -14.03
CA THR A 91 30.28 3.66 -14.44
C THR A 91 29.87 4.88 -13.63
N CYS A 92 28.57 5.15 -13.49
CA CYS A 92 28.08 6.29 -12.71
C CYS A 92 28.33 6.12 -11.20
N LEU A 93 28.08 4.92 -10.68
CA LEU A 93 28.14 4.67 -9.24
C LEU A 93 29.56 4.66 -8.67
N ARG A 94 30.62 4.59 -9.49
CA ARG A 94 32.01 4.77 -9.03
C ARG A 94 32.19 6.06 -8.21
N CYS A 95 31.51 7.13 -8.60
CA CYS A 95 31.55 8.42 -7.89
C CYS A 95 30.24 8.70 -7.14
N HIS A 96 29.07 8.37 -7.71
CA HIS A 96 27.77 8.73 -7.13
C HIS A 96 27.36 7.92 -5.88
N THR A 97 28.15 6.92 -5.46
CA THR A 97 27.98 6.26 -4.16
C THR A 97 29.05 6.63 -3.14
N ASN A 98 29.97 7.55 -3.45
CA ASN A 98 31.03 7.96 -2.52
C ASN A 98 30.52 9.00 -1.50
N GLU A 99 30.35 8.56 -0.24
CA GLU A 99 29.80 9.36 0.87
C GLU A 99 30.58 10.64 1.17
N GLU A 100 31.90 10.57 1.12
CA GLU A 100 32.76 11.73 1.36
C GLU A 100 32.56 12.79 0.28
N MET A 101 32.54 12.37 -1.00
CA MET A 101 32.36 13.26 -2.14
C MET A 101 30.97 13.91 -2.11
N ALA A 102 29.95 13.12 -1.78
CA ALA A 102 28.59 13.60 -1.66
C ALA A 102 28.41 14.63 -0.53
N ALA A 103 29.02 14.39 0.63
CA ALA A 103 28.99 15.31 1.75
C ALA A 103 29.71 16.63 1.44
N ARG A 104 30.87 16.55 0.75
CA ARG A 104 31.69 17.73 0.40
C ARG A 104 31.04 18.62 -0.66
N PHE A 105 30.46 18.02 -1.69
CA PHE A 105 29.97 18.77 -2.86
C PHE A 105 28.43 18.90 -2.91
N GLY A 106 27.71 18.40 -1.91
CA GLY A 106 26.27 18.58 -1.79
C GLY A 106 25.46 17.92 -2.91
N PHE A 107 26.01 16.89 -3.56
CA PHE A 107 25.24 15.97 -4.40
C PHE A 107 25.00 14.70 -3.60
N THR A 108 23.78 14.20 -3.53
CA THR A 108 23.51 12.97 -2.77
C THR A 108 22.40 12.23 -3.47
N ARG A 109 22.56 10.92 -3.66
CA ARG A 109 21.84 9.89 -2.88
C ARG A 109 22.63 8.56 -2.97
N HIS A 110 23.41 8.19 -1.96
CA HIS A 110 24.11 6.88 -1.88
C HIS A 110 23.16 5.71 -2.10
N GLU A 111 21.94 5.86 -1.56
CA GLU A 111 20.83 4.93 -1.75
C GLU A 111 20.36 4.84 -3.21
N THR A 112 20.68 5.79 -4.10
CA THR A 112 20.27 5.78 -5.52
C THR A 112 20.80 4.55 -6.25
N GLY A 113 22.05 4.17 -5.99
CA GLY A 113 22.66 3.03 -6.67
C GLY A 113 22.00 1.71 -6.31
N GLN A 114 21.67 1.54 -5.03
CA GLN A 114 20.92 0.41 -4.52
C GLN A 114 19.46 0.46 -4.99
N ALA A 115 18.78 1.58 -4.80
CA ALA A 115 17.39 1.80 -5.21
C ALA A 115 17.20 1.49 -6.71
N TYR A 116 18.08 2.00 -7.56
CA TYR A 116 18.06 1.71 -8.99
C TYR A 116 18.22 0.20 -9.25
N GLY A 117 19.15 -0.45 -8.56
CA GLY A 117 19.32 -1.91 -8.64
C GLY A 117 18.06 -2.71 -8.26
N GLU A 118 17.26 -2.20 -7.34
CA GLU A 118 16.00 -2.81 -6.90
C GLU A 118 14.80 -2.44 -7.79
N SER A 119 14.92 -1.37 -8.58
CA SER A 119 13.89 -0.94 -9.52
C SER A 119 13.63 -2.00 -10.59
N VAL A 120 12.48 -1.89 -11.26
CA VAL A 120 12.16 -2.73 -12.42
C VAL A 120 13.18 -2.53 -13.55
N HIS A 121 13.64 -1.30 -13.81
CA HIS A 121 14.62 -1.02 -14.85
C HIS A 121 15.99 -1.63 -14.54
N GLY A 122 16.50 -1.45 -13.32
CA GLY A 122 17.79 -2.02 -12.92
C GLY A 122 17.79 -3.55 -12.89
N ARG A 123 16.67 -4.17 -12.47
CA ARG A 123 16.52 -5.64 -12.53
C ARG A 123 16.46 -6.17 -13.95
N LEU A 124 15.79 -5.47 -14.87
CA LEU A 124 15.76 -5.85 -16.28
C LEU A 124 17.17 -5.79 -16.90
N ILE A 125 17.93 -4.72 -16.64
CA ILE A 125 19.33 -4.63 -17.08
C ILE A 125 20.17 -5.79 -16.51
N ALA A 126 20.02 -6.10 -15.22
CA ALA A 126 20.73 -7.21 -14.59
C ALA A 126 20.34 -8.58 -15.19
N ALA A 127 19.13 -8.71 -15.70
CA ALA A 127 18.64 -9.91 -16.40
C ALA A 127 19.03 -9.96 -17.89
N GLY A 128 19.82 -8.99 -18.39
CA GLY A 128 20.31 -8.97 -19.77
C GLY A 128 19.47 -8.16 -20.76
N HIS A 129 18.41 -7.50 -20.30
CA HIS A 129 17.57 -6.63 -21.13
C HIS A 129 18.22 -5.26 -21.31
N ALA A 130 19.13 -5.15 -22.28
CA ALA A 130 19.88 -3.93 -22.58
C ALA A 130 19.00 -2.75 -23.05
N GLU A 131 17.76 -3.02 -23.46
CA GLU A 131 16.74 -2.06 -23.85
C GLU A 131 16.08 -1.33 -22.67
N ALA A 132 16.25 -1.80 -21.44
CA ALA A 132 15.70 -1.15 -20.26
C ALA A 132 16.45 0.16 -19.93
N SER A 133 15.74 1.12 -19.33
CA SER A 133 16.28 2.45 -19.07
C SER A 133 17.43 2.42 -18.06
N THR A 134 18.53 3.10 -18.39
CA THR A 134 19.72 3.32 -17.57
C THR A 134 19.80 4.78 -17.09
N CYS A 135 20.83 5.12 -16.30
CA CYS A 135 20.96 6.43 -15.66
C CYS A 135 20.90 7.59 -16.67
N ASN A 136 21.59 7.46 -17.80
CA ASN A 136 21.70 8.50 -18.82
C ASN A 136 20.44 8.64 -19.69
N ASP A 137 19.54 7.66 -19.71
CA ASP A 137 18.27 7.77 -20.44
C ASP A 137 17.31 8.78 -19.75
N CYS A 138 17.42 8.91 -18.43
CA CYS A 138 16.69 9.89 -17.64
C CYS A 138 17.48 11.18 -17.42
N HIS A 139 18.78 11.11 -17.15
CA HIS A 139 19.59 12.28 -16.76
C HIS A 139 20.31 13.00 -17.91
N GLY A 140 20.41 12.38 -19.10
CA GLY A 140 21.28 12.85 -20.18
C GLY A 140 22.63 12.12 -20.19
N SER A 141 23.39 12.27 -21.28
CA SER A 141 24.66 11.54 -21.47
C SER A 141 25.87 12.47 -21.42
N HIS A 142 25.88 13.49 -22.28
CA HIS A 142 26.90 14.54 -22.30
C HIS A 142 26.35 15.88 -21.81
N ASP A 143 25.04 15.95 -21.57
CA ASP A 143 24.24 17.12 -21.23
C ASP A 143 23.50 16.89 -19.90
N ILE A 144 24.21 16.35 -18.90
CA ILE A 144 23.64 16.07 -17.58
C ILE A 144 23.40 17.40 -16.86
N LEU A 145 22.16 17.84 -16.79
CA LEU A 145 21.76 19.12 -16.21
C LEU A 145 21.11 18.95 -14.83
N PRO A 146 21.24 19.93 -13.91
CA PRO A 146 20.60 19.86 -12.60
C PRO A 146 19.07 19.86 -12.74
N SER A 147 18.36 19.19 -11.82
CA SER A 147 16.90 19.02 -11.93
C SER A 147 16.10 20.32 -11.94
N LYS A 148 16.67 21.42 -11.41
CA LYS A 148 16.06 22.75 -11.45
C LYS A 148 16.15 23.42 -12.83
N ASP A 149 17.07 22.98 -13.68
CA ASP A 149 17.22 23.51 -15.04
C ASP A 149 16.01 23.10 -15.90
N LYS A 150 15.42 24.04 -16.63
CA LYS A 150 14.24 23.81 -17.47
C LYS A 150 14.51 22.87 -18.65
N GLN A 151 15.75 22.77 -19.10
CA GLN A 151 16.19 21.86 -20.17
C GLN A 151 16.51 20.46 -19.64
N SER A 152 16.70 20.29 -18.32
CA SER A 152 16.99 18.99 -17.73
C SER A 152 15.85 18.00 -17.98
N LEU A 153 16.21 16.79 -18.41
CA LEU A 153 15.27 15.70 -18.62
C LEU A 153 14.58 15.25 -17.32
N VAL A 154 15.21 15.48 -16.17
CA VAL A 154 14.64 15.20 -14.85
C VAL A 154 14.00 16.43 -14.20
N ASN A 155 13.87 17.54 -14.94
CA ASN A 155 13.04 18.65 -14.49
C ASN A 155 11.59 18.20 -14.39
N ARG A 156 10.90 18.61 -13.33
CA ARG A 156 9.48 18.28 -13.08
C ARG A 156 8.59 18.50 -14.31
N ALA A 157 8.79 19.60 -15.04
CA ALA A 157 8.04 19.92 -16.25
C ALA A 157 8.28 18.89 -17.39
N ASN A 158 9.46 18.28 -17.43
CA ASN A 158 9.88 17.32 -18.44
C ASN A 158 9.60 15.86 -18.06
N ILE A 159 9.38 15.52 -16.79
CA ILE A 159 9.21 14.13 -16.31
C ILE A 159 8.18 13.34 -17.14
N PRO A 160 6.96 13.84 -17.43
CA PRO A 160 6.01 13.10 -18.25
C PRO A 160 6.57 12.75 -19.64
N ARG A 161 7.31 13.69 -20.26
CA ARG A 161 7.93 13.49 -21.56
C ARG A 161 9.10 12.50 -21.47
N THR A 162 9.92 12.59 -20.41
CA THR A 162 11.08 11.71 -20.20
C THR A 162 10.66 10.26 -20.04
N CYS A 163 9.68 9.98 -19.17
CA CYS A 163 9.10 8.63 -19.05
C CYS A 163 8.40 8.20 -20.35
N GLY A 164 7.69 9.13 -21.00
CA GLY A 164 6.92 8.89 -22.22
C GLY A 164 7.75 8.62 -23.47
N ARG A 165 9.08 8.81 -23.46
CA ARG A 165 9.96 8.37 -24.56
C ARG A 165 9.83 6.88 -24.82
N CYS A 166 9.74 6.09 -23.75
CA CYS A 166 9.54 4.65 -23.83
C CYS A 166 8.09 4.27 -23.49
N HIS A 167 7.47 4.93 -22.51
CA HIS A 167 6.09 4.68 -22.08
C HIS A 167 5.07 5.58 -22.79
N TRP A 168 5.17 5.72 -24.10
CA TRP A 168 4.37 6.67 -24.88
C TRP A 168 2.86 6.40 -24.81
N VAL A 169 2.43 5.13 -24.74
CA VAL A 169 1.02 4.76 -24.57
C VAL A 169 0.49 5.26 -23.23
N VAL A 170 1.29 5.13 -22.17
CA VAL A 170 0.92 5.62 -20.84
C VAL A 170 0.90 7.14 -20.82
N LEU A 171 1.85 7.80 -21.51
CA LEU A 171 1.84 9.25 -21.66
C LEU A 171 0.57 9.72 -22.38
N ASP A 172 0.12 9.03 -23.43
CA ASP A 172 -1.14 9.36 -24.13
C ASP A 172 -2.37 9.23 -23.23
N GLN A 173 -2.41 8.20 -22.37
CA GLN A 173 -3.46 8.07 -21.36
C GLN A 173 -3.37 9.18 -20.32
N TYR A 174 -2.17 9.46 -19.81
CA TYR A 174 -1.92 10.51 -18.83
C TYR A 174 -2.37 11.88 -19.32
N LYS A 175 -2.12 12.19 -20.59
CA LYS A 175 -2.57 13.43 -21.24
C LYS A 175 -4.09 13.67 -21.18
N LYS A 176 -4.88 12.59 -21.10
CA LYS A 176 -6.34 12.66 -21.00
C LYS A 176 -6.81 12.93 -19.57
N SER A 177 -5.97 12.68 -18.56
CA SER A 177 -6.36 12.86 -17.15
C SER A 177 -6.53 14.31 -16.75
N ILE A 178 -7.33 14.53 -15.70
CA ILE A 178 -7.48 15.83 -15.06
C ILE A 178 -6.15 16.32 -14.46
N HIS A 179 -5.31 15.42 -13.94
CA HIS A 179 -3.99 15.79 -13.41
C HIS A 179 -3.09 16.40 -14.50
N PHE A 180 -3.03 15.80 -15.70
CA PHE A 180 -2.24 16.37 -16.78
C PHE A 180 -2.82 17.67 -17.32
N GLN A 181 -4.15 17.78 -17.43
CA GLN A 181 -4.81 19.01 -17.86
C GLN A 181 -4.44 20.17 -16.93
N GLN A 182 -4.55 19.95 -15.62
CA GLN A 182 -4.16 20.95 -14.61
C GLN A 182 -2.65 21.22 -14.62
N PHE A 183 -1.82 20.18 -14.79
CA PHE A 183 -0.36 20.32 -14.92
C PHE A 183 0.02 21.20 -16.11
N SER A 184 -0.62 20.98 -17.25
CA SER A 184 -0.38 21.73 -18.49
C SER A 184 -0.84 23.19 -18.39
N ASN A 185 -1.84 23.46 -17.55
CA ASN A 185 -2.29 24.81 -17.23
C ASN A 185 -1.37 25.53 -16.21
N GLY A 186 -0.27 24.90 -15.80
CA GLY A 186 0.73 25.49 -14.91
C GLY A 186 0.49 25.25 -13.43
N SER A 187 -0.51 24.45 -13.05
CA SER A 187 -0.74 24.10 -11.65
C SER A 187 0.44 23.30 -11.09
N PRO A 188 1.16 23.79 -10.06
CA PRO A 188 2.29 23.07 -9.49
C PRO A 188 1.82 21.91 -8.58
N ASP A 189 0.61 21.99 -8.03
CA ASP A 189 0.05 21.07 -7.05
C ASP A 189 -0.75 19.91 -7.69
N VAL A 190 -0.14 19.22 -8.65
CA VAL A 190 -0.72 18.04 -9.30
C VAL A 190 0.35 17.00 -9.60
N PRO A 191 0.06 15.70 -9.47
CA PRO A 191 1.10 14.68 -9.56
C PRO A 191 1.59 14.47 -10.99
N VAL A 192 2.89 14.23 -11.16
CA VAL A 192 3.52 13.66 -12.36
C VAL A 192 3.96 12.21 -12.09
N CYS A 193 4.62 11.57 -13.06
CA CYS A 193 4.87 10.13 -13.07
C CYS A 193 5.58 9.62 -11.79
N ASN A 194 6.62 10.32 -11.35
CA ASN A 194 7.43 9.93 -10.20
C ASN A 194 6.76 10.21 -8.84
N ASP A 195 5.77 11.09 -8.77
CA ASP A 195 4.97 11.30 -7.55
C ASP A 195 4.18 10.02 -7.17
N CYS A 196 3.88 9.16 -8.15
CA CYS A 196 3.24 7.86 -7.92
C CYS A 196 4.20 6.66 -8.06
N HIS A 197 5.19 6.73 -8.94
CA HIS A 197 6.06 5.60 -9.29
C HIS A 197 7.45 5.61 -8.62
N GLN A 198 7.80 6.66 -7.85
CA GLN A 198 9.17 6.91 -7.34
C GLN A 198 10.19 7.13 -8.48
N ASP A 199 11.33 7.76 -8.18
CA ASP A 199 12.37 8.04 -9.19
C ASP A 199 13.24 6.79 -9.47
N HIS A 200 14.06 6.42 -8.48
CA HIS A 200 15.09 5.40 -8.63
C HIS A 200 14.64 4.03 -8.10
N ARG A 201 13.48 3.93 -7.43
CA ARG A 201 12.95 2.66 -6.88
C ARG A 201 11.61 2.30 -7.51
N VAL A 202 11.50 2.45 -8.83
CA VAL A 202 10.27 2.13 -9.56
C VAL A 202 9.91 0.66 -9.38
N ALA A 203 8.82 0.41 -8.65
CA ALA A 203 8.34 -0.93 -8.37
C ALA A 203 7.51 -1.49 -9.55
N PRO A 204 7.48 -2.82 -9.76
CA PRO A 204 6.62 -3.43 -10.76
C PRO A 204 5.14 -3.17 -10.44
N ALA A 205 4.36 -2.70 -11.42
CA ALA A 205 2.96 -2.33 -11.22
C ALA A 205 2.06 -3.48 -10.70
N LYS A 206 2.45 -4.73 -10.98
CA LYS A 206 1.75 -5.93 -10.52
C LYS A 206 2.19 -6.43 -9.14
N SER A 207 3.24 -5.87 -8.56
CA SER A 207 3.74 -6.26 -7.23
C SER A 207 2.76 -5.85 -6.13
N ASP A 208 2.65 -6.66 -5.09
CA ASP A 208 1.75 -6.37 -3.97
C ASP A 208 2.17 -5.12 -3.19
N VAL A 209 3.49 -4.89 -3.08
CA VAL A 209 4.05 -3.65 -2.52
C VAL A 209 3.54 -2.42 -3.26
N PHE A 210 3.65 -2.40 -4.60
CA PHE A 210 3.12 -1.28 -5.38
C PHE A 210 1.60 -1.18 -5.27
N LYS A 211 0.90 -2.32 -5.26
CA LYS A 211 -0.56 -2.31 -5.19
C LYS A 211 -1.07 -1.63 -3.92
N LEU A 212 -0.44 -1.91 -2.78
CA LEU A 212 -0.78 -1.30 -1.50
C LEU A 212 -0.33 0.18 -1.44
N ALA A 213 0.85 0.48 -1.97
CA ALA A 213 1.38 1.85 -2.01
C ALA A 213 0.49 2.83 -2.79
N VAL A 214 -0.16 2.38 -3.87
CA VAL A 214 -1.06 3.23 -4.68
C VAL A 214 -2.14 3.93 -3.85
N VAL A 215 -2.69 3.27 -2.82
CA VAL A 215 -3.70 3.88 -1.94
C VAL A 215 -3.12 5.07 -1.20
N SER A 216 -1.92 4.91 -0.64
CA SER A 216 -1.21 5.98 0.08
C SER A 216 -0.74 7.08 -0.86
N ASN A 217 -0.28 6.75 -2.08
CA ASN A 217 0.17 7.73 -3.07
C ASN A 217 -0.95 8.73 -3.42
N CYS A 218 -2.18 8.25 -3.65
CA CYS A 218 -3.32 9.15 -3.84
C CYS A 218 -3.60 9.99 -2.59
N GLY A 219 -3.49 9.38 -1.41
CA GLY A 219 -3.79 10.02 -0.13
C GLY A 219 -2.80 11.10 0.31
N ASN A 220 -1.59 11.15 -0.28
CA ASN A 220 -0.63 12.23 -0.01
C ASN A 220 -1.22 13.61 -0.34
N CYS A 221 -1.98 13.70 -1.44
CA CYS A 221 -2.71 14.91 -1.83
C CYS A 221 -4.20 14.84 -1.44
N HIS A 222 -4.83 13.65 -1.50
CA HIS A 222 -6.26 13.48 -1.23
C HIS A 222 -6.54 12.90 0.16
N GLN A 223 -6.11 13.61 1.21
CA GLN A 223 -6.13 13.10 2.59
C GLN A 223 -7.55 12.81 3.12
N GLU A 224 -8.51 13.70 2.88
CA GLU A 224 -9.90 13.51 3.33
C GLU A 224 -10.59 12.35 2.59
N LEU A 225 -10.29 12.18 1.30
CA LEU A 225 -10.78 11.04 0.53
C LEU A 225 -10.13 9.74 0.99
N LEU A 226 -8.85 9.74 1.38
CA LEU A 226 -8.19 8.57 1.95
C LEU A 226 -8.85 8.14 3.26
N LYS A 227 -9.15 9.10 4.16
CA LYS A 227 -9.84 8.82 5.43
C LYS A 227 -11.18 8.13 5.19
N SER A 228 -12.01 8.72 4.33
CA SER A 228 -13.33 8.19 4.01
C SER A 228 -13.28 6.83 3.26
N TYR A 229 -12.31 6.65 2.35
CA TYR A 229 -12.04 5.36 1.71
C TYR A 229 -11.65 4.27 2.71
N ARG A 230 -10.87 4.59 3.75
CA ARG A 230 -10.49 3.63 4.80
C ARG A 230 -11.65 3.14 5.65
N PHE A 231 -12.80 3.82 5.67
CA PHE A 231 -14.01 3.29 6.32
C PHE A 231 -14.74 2.25 5.47
N SER A 232 -14.50 2.24 4.15
CA SER A 232 -15.05 1.26 3.23
C SER A 232 -14.49 -0.14 3.46
N TYR A 233 -15.21 -1.16 3.01
CA TYR A 233 -14.71 -2.54 3.03
C TYR A 233 -13.40 -2.68 2.23
N HIS A 234 -13.33 -2.08 1.05
CA HIS A 234 -12.13 -2.09 0.21
C HIS A 234 -10.93 -1.48 0.93
N GLY A 235 -11.12 -0.33 1.56
CA GLY A 235 -10.09 0.37 2.32
C GLY A 235 -9.58 -0.42 3.51
N LYS A 236 -10.48 -1.01 4.31
CA LYS A 236 -10.13 -1.85 5.47
C LYS A 236 -9.29 -3.06 5.08
N VAL A 237 -9.68 -3.76 4.01
CA VAL A 237 -8.92 -4.92 3.53
C VAL A 237 -7.56 -4.51 2.98
N THR A 238 -7.46 -3.39 2.24
CA THR A 238 -6.15 -2.89 1.79
C THR A 238 -5.25 -2.45 2.94
N GLN A 239 -5.83 -1.91 4.02
CA GLN A 239 -5.07 -1.53 5.21
C GLN A 239 -4.47 -2.76 5.89
N LEU A 240 -5.22 -3.86 5.91
CA LEU A 240 -4.77 -5.17 6.41
C LEU A 240 -3.89 -5.96 5.41
N GLY A 241 -3.35 -5.30 4.38
CA GLY A 241 -2.43 -5.89 3.41
C GLY A 241 -3.08 -6.66 2.25
N GLY A 242 -4.42 -6.64 2.11
CA GLY A 242 -5.10 -7.28 1.00
C GLY A 242 -4.89 -6.55 -0.33
N THR A 243 -4.48 -7.26 -1.38
CA THR A 243 -4.14 -6.66 -2.69
C THR A 243 -5.15 -6.92 -3.81
N THR A 244 -6.17 -7.75 -3.53
CA THR A 244 -7.19 -8.17 -4.50
C THR A 244 -8.47 -7.34 -4.44
N THR A 245 -8.60 -6.45 -3.45
CA THR A 245 -9.73 -5.52 -3.35
C THR A 245 -9.52 -4.29 -4.22
N ALA A 246 -10.63 -3.63 -4.58
CA ALA A 246 -10.57 -2.41 -5.37
C ALA A 246 -9.82 -1.31 -4.60
N ARG A 247 -9.09 -0.48 -5.34
CA ARG A 247 -8.34 0.69 -4.85
C ARG A 247 -8.82 1.94 -5.59
N CYS A 248 -8.28 3.10 -5.24
CA CYS A 248 -8.59 4.37 -5.90
C CYS A 248 -8.53 4.23 -7.43
N SER A 249 -7.44 3.65 -7.95
CA SER A 249 -7.22 3.48 -9.38
C SER A 249 -8.09 2.42 -10.05
N SER A 250 -8.67 1.48 -9.30
CA SER A 250 -9.60 0.47 -9.82
C SER A 250 -10.91 1.10 -10.28
N CYS A 251 -11.35 2.15 -9.59
CA CYS A 251 -12.59 2.86 -9.88
C CYS A 251 -12.36 4.11 -10.75
N HIS A 252 -11.33 4.91 -10.43
CA HIS A 252 -11.09 6.18 -11.09
C HIS A 252 -10.24 6.10 -12.37
N GLY A 253 -9.50 4.99 -12.58
CA GLY A 253 -8.45 4.90 -13.59
C GLY A 253 -7.06 5.05 -12.98
N SER A 254 -6.02 4.62 -13.71
CA SER A 254 -4.63 4.68 -13.22
C SER A 254 -3.87 5.86 -13.81
N HIS A 255 -4.03 6.10 -15.11
CA HIS A 255 -3.40 7.20 -15.84
C HIS A 255 -4.43 8.07 -16.56
N ASP A 256 -5.68 7.65 -16.65
CA ASP A 256 -6.80 8.29 -17.35
C ASP A 256 -7.85 8.83 -16.36
N ILE A 257 -7.39 9.38 -15.23
CA ILE A 257 -8.25 9.81 -14.13
C ILE A 257 -9.06 11.04 -14.55
N LEU A 258 -10.38 10.92 -14.51
CA LEU A 258 -11.32 11.98 -14.89
C LEU A 258 -12.36 12.21 -13.79
N PRO A 259 -12.84 13.45 -13.60
CA PRO A 259 -13.88 13.74 -12.62
C PRO A 259 -15.17 12.99 -12.98
N PRO A 260 -15.99 12.57 -12.00
CA PRO A 260 -17.24 11.83 -12.26
C PRO A 260 -18.24 12.59 -13.15
N THR A 261 -18.17 13.91 -13.18
CA THR A 261 -18.98 14.77 -14.05
C THR A 261 -18.60 14.66 -15.53
N ASN A 262 -17.39 14.18 -15.84
CA ASN A 262 -16.95 13.99 -17.23
C ASN A 262 -17.56 12.70 -17.79
N PRO A 263 -18.27 12.74 -18.93
CA PRO A 263 -18.89 11.55 -19.55
C PRO A 263 -17.92 10.43 -19.90
N GLN A 264 -16.63 10.73 -20.09
CA GLN A 264 -15.59 9.75 -20.36
C GLN A 264 -15.07 9.05 -19.09
N SER A 265 -15.37 9.60 -17.90
CA SER A 265 -14.99 8.99 -16.63
C SER A 265 -15.62 7.61 -16.45
N ARG A 266 -14.86 6.69 -15.85
CA ARG A 266 -15.35 5.37 -15.43
C ARG A 266 -16.46 5.46 -14.38
N LEU A 267 -16.58 6.60 -13.72
CA LEU A 267 -17.59 6.88 -12.70
C LEU A 267 -18.74 7.76 -13.20
N ALA A 268 -18.75 8.09 -14.50
CA ALA A 268 -19.86 8.82 -15.09
C ALA A 268 -21.18 8.04 -14.96
N THR A 269 -22.28 8.79 -14.96
CA THR A 269 -23.64 8.22 -15.00
C THR A 269 -23.76 7.22 -16.14
N GLY A 270 -24.21 6.01 -15.84
CA GLY A 270 -24.30 4.89 -16.80
C GLY A 270 -23.04 4.01 -16.91
N LYS A 271 -21.83 4.55 -16.66
CA LYS A 271 -20.57 3.77 -16.70
C LYS A 271 -20.20 3.14 -15.35
N ILE A 272 -20.63 3.73 -14.24
CA ILE A 272 -20.33 3.23 -12.90
C ILE A 272 -20.74 1.76 -12.71
N ILE A 273 -21.87 1.33 -13.29
CA ILE A 273 -22.31 -0.07 -13.25
C ILE A 273 -21.30 -0.99 -13.94
N THR A 274 -20.82 -0.61 -15.13
CA THR A 274 -19.80 -1.39 -15.84
C THR A 274 -18.48 -1.45 -15.07
N THR A 275 -18.09 -0.37 -14.39
CA THR A 275 -16.91 -0.33 -13.53
C THR A 275 -17.04 -1.30 -12.36
N CYS A 276 -18.18 -1.32 -11.67
CA CYS A 276 -18.43 -2.27 -10.60
C CYS A 276 -18.49 -3.72 -11.11
N LYS A 277 -19.01 -3.96 -12.32
CA LYS A 277 -19.09 -5.29 -12.94
C LYS A 277 -17.74 -5.96 -13.19
N LEU A 278 -16.64 -5.20 -13.23
CA LEU A 278 -15.29 -5.76 -13.35
C LEU A 278 -14.98 -6.76 -12.22
N CYS A 279 -15.55 -6.55 -11.02
CA CYS A 279 -15.39 -7.46 -9.88
C CYS A 279 -16.72 -8.00 -9.35
N HIS A 280 -17.82 -7.27 -9.52
CA HIS A 280 -19.17 -7.62 -9.05
C HIS A 280 -20.10 -7.90 -10.23
N SER A 281 -20.06 -9.12 -10.76
CA SER A 281 -20.83 -9.55 -11.94
C SER A 281 -22.31 -9.17 -11.92
N HIS A 282 -22.95 -9.17 -10.73
CA HIS A 282 -24.36 -8.85 -10.52
C HIS A 282 -24.65 -7.37 -10.20
N SER A 283 -23.68 -6.47 -10.41
CA SER A 283 -23.85 -5.05 -10.15
C SER A 283 -24.98 -4.45 -11.03
N ASN A 284 -25.83 -3.66 -10.40
CA ASN A 284 -27.01 -3.03 -10.97
C ASN A 284 -27.20 -1.61 -10.40
N GLU A 285 -28.22 -0.89 -10.84
CA GLU A 285 -28.49 0.49 -10.41
C GLU A 285 -28.63 0.64 -8.88
N LYS A 286 -29.30 -0.30 -8.20
CA LYS A 286 -29.45 -0.24 -6.74
C LYS A 286 -28.11 -0.47 -6.04
N PHE A 287 -27.28 -1.35 -6.59
CA PHE A 287 -25.96 -1.65 -6.05
C PHE A 287 -25.03 -0.43 -6.10
N VAL A 288 -24.97 0.27 -7.25
CA VAL A 288 -24.05 1.42 -7.43
C VAL A 288 -24.49 2.69 -6.72
N ARG A 289 -25.73 2.76 -6.23
CA ARG A 289 -26.20 3.84 -5.35
C ARG A 289 -25.58 3.77 -3.94
N PHE A 290 -24.96 2.65 -3.58
CA PHE A 290 -24.24 2.54 -2.32
C PHE A 290 -22.97 3.41 -2.36
N ILE A 291 -22.89 4.38 -1.44
CA ILE A 291 -21.75 5.31 -1.38
C ILE A 291 -20.53 4.54 -0.85
N THR A 292 -19.50 4.42 -1.69
CA THR A 292 -18.36 3.52 -1.43
C THR A 292 -17.31 4.05 -0.46
N HIS A 293 -17.28 5.36 -0.16
CA HIS A 293 -16.28 5.97 0.73
C HIS A 293 -16.91 7.10 1.57
N LEU A 294 -17.96 6.79 2.33
CA LEU A 294 -18.57 7.75 3.26
C LEU A 294 -17.98 7.56 4.66
N ASP A 295 -17.63 8.65 5.33
CA ASP A 295 -17.28 8.61 6.75
C ASP A 295 -18.58 8.56 7.59
N PRO A 296 -18.86 7.46 8.32
CA PRO A 296 -20.03 7.38 9.17
C PRO A 296 -19.97 8.32 10.38
N GLY A 297 -18.80 8.85 10.74
CA GLY A 297 -18.63 9.81 11.83
C GLY A 297 -18.91 11.27 11.44
N ASP A 298 -19.14 11.57 10.16
CA ASP A 298 -19.39 12.94 9.68
C ASP A 298 -20.87 13.34 9.89
N PRO A 299 -21.17 14.35 10.73
CA PRO A 299 -22.54 14.82 10.97
C PRO A 299 -23.25 15.38 9.74
N ARG A 300 -22.51 15.76 8.68
CA ARG A 300 -23.08 16.23 7.40
C ARG A 300 -23.83 15.13 6.65
N HIS A 301 -23.66 13.87 7.05
CA HIS A 301 -24.30 12.71 6.47
C HIS A 301 -25.20 12.00 7.50
N PRO A 302 -26.35 12.58 7.84
CA PRO A 302 -27.21 12.10 8.93
C PRO A 302 -27.66 10.64 8.76
N GLN A 303 -27.84 10.20 7.50
CA GLN A 303 -28.22 8.84 7.15
C GLN A 303 -27.23 7.77 7.61
N THR A 304 -25.95 8.11 7.82
CA THR A 304 -24.93 7.22 8.36
C THR A 304 -24.47 7.61 9.76
N TYR A 305 -24.52 8.90 10.09
CA TYR A 305 -24.09 9.42 11.39
C TYR A 305 -24.92 8.89 12.56
N TYR A 306 -26.25 9.01 12.50
CA TYR A 306 -27.10 8.57 13.62
C TYR A 306 -27.05 7.05 13.84
N PRO A 307 -27.12 6.19 12.80
CA PRO A 307 -26.90 4.76 12.98
C PRO A 307 -25.53 4.42 13.57
N TRP A 308 -24.47 5.09 13.11
CA TRP A 308 -23.13 4.88 13.65
C TRP A 308 -23.02 5.28 15.12
N LEU A 309 -23.55 6.46 15.48
CA LEU A 309 -23.56 6.97 16.85
C LEU A 309 -24.35 6.04 17.76
N PHE A 310 -25.57 5.66 17.34
CA PHE A 310 -26.42 4.74 18.08
C PHE A 310 -25.74 3.39 18.30
N MET A 311 -25.22 2.76 17.24
CA MET A 311 -24.57 1.44 17.36
C MET A 311 -23.29 1.50 18.20
N THR A 312 -22.54 2.60 18.12
CA THR A 312 -21.33 2.80 18.93
C THR A 312 -21.67 3.04 20.40
N ALA A 313 -22.69 3.86 20.68
CA ALA A 313 -23.19 4.09 22.03
C ALA A 313 -23.79 2.81 22.62
N LEU A 314 -24.55 2.03 21.85
CA LEU A 314 -25.11 0.75 22.28
C LEU A 314 -24.00 -0.25 22.62
N LEU A 315 -22.98 -0.37 21.76
CA LEU A 315 -21.82 -1.24 22.02
C LEU A 315 -21.06 -0.80 23.26
N GLY A 316 -20.73 0.49 23.38
CA GLY A 316 -20.02 1.04 24.52
C GLY A 316 -20.81 0.90 25.82
N GLY A 317 -22.12 1.17 25.77
CA GLY A 317 -23.02 1.07 26.92
C GLY A 317 -23.21 -0.37 27.40
N THR A 318 -23.42 -1.32 26.48
CA THR A 318 -23.55 -2.74 26.83
C THR A 318 -22.26 -3.30 27.42
N ILE A 319 -21.12 -3.11 26.74
CA ILE A 319 -19.82 -3.57 27.26
C ILE A 319 -19.50 -2.90 28.60
N GLY A 320 -19.69 -1.58 28.70
CA GLY A 320 -19.41 -0.82 29.91
C GLY A 320 -20.26 -1.30 31.10
N PHE A 321 -21.58 -1.43 30.91
CA PHE A 321 -22.48 -1.90 31.95
C PHE A 321 -22.11 -3.32 32.44
N PHE A 322 -21.95 -4.28 31.54
CA PHE A 322 -21.66 -5.66 31.93
C PHE A 322 -20.26 -5.81 32.52
N LEU A 323 -19.25 -5.08 32.00
CA LEU A 323 -17.90 -5.11 32.55
C LEU A 323 -17.87 -4.54 33.97
N ILE A 324 -18.51 -3.39 34.19
CA ILE A 324 -18.61 -2.78 35.52
C ILE A 324 -19.37 -3.72 36.47
N HIS A 325 -20.50 -4.27 36.04
CA HIS A 325 -21.27 -5.23 36.83
C HIS A 325 -20.42 -6.44 37.24
N SER A 326 -19.69 -7.05 36.30
CA SER A 326 -18.83 -8.21 36.56
C SER A 326 -17.65 -7.86 37.48
N ILE A 327 -17.04 -6.69 37.34
CA ILE A 327 -15.95 -6.23 38.23
C ILE A 327 -16.48 -5.99 39.63
N LEU A 328 -17.59 -5.27 39.79
CA LEU A 328 -18.20 -5.03 41.09
C LEU A 328 -18.62 -6.34 41.78
N TRP A 329 -19.15 -7.28 41.01
CA TRP A 329 -19.47 -8.61 41.51
C TRP A 329 -18.21 -9.38 41.94
N LEU A 330 -17.13 -9.33 41.16
CA LEU A 330 -15.85 -9.94 41.52
C LEU A 330 -15.24 -9.32 42.79
N ILE A 331 -15.30 -7.99 42.94
CA ILE A 331 -14.84 -7.29 44.14
C ILE A 331 -15.67 -7.71 45.35
N ARG A 332 -16.99 -7.78 45.20
CA ARG A 332 -17.88 -8.26 46.27
C ARG A 332 -17.55 -9.69 46.67
N GLU A 333 -17.44 -10.60 45.71
CA GLU A 333 -17.17 -12.02 45.97
C GLU A 333 -15.79 -12.21 46.62
N THR A 334 -14.76 -11.52 46.12
CA THR A 334 -13.41 -11.57 46.71
C THR A 334 -13.38 -10.97 48.12
N ALA A 335 -14.09 -9.86 48.36
CA ALA A 335 -14.25 -9.29 49.70
C ALA A 335 -15.00 -10.24 50.65
N ASP A 336 -16.05 -10.91 50.17
CA ASP A 336 -16.79 -11.90 50.95
C ASP A 336 -15.92 -13.14 51.25
N LEU A 337 -15.10 -13.60 50.30
CA LEU A 337 -14.12 -14.67 50.51
C LEU A 337 -13.05 -14.28 51.54
N LEU A 338 -12.54 -13.05 51.48
CA LEU A 338 -11.52 -12.54 52.42
C LEU A 338 -12.10 -12.32 53.83
N LYS A 339 -13.39 -11.95 53.94
CA LYS A 339 -14.09 -11.78 55.23
C LYS A 339 -14.55 -13.10 55.83
N ARG A 340 -14.81 -14.12 55.01
CA ARG A 340 -15.14 -15.46 55.48
C ARG A 340 -13.87 -16.16 55.97
N LYS A 341 -13.73 -16.29 57.31
CA LYS A 341 -12.86 -17.34 57.88
C LYS A 341 -13.20 -18.68 57.21
N PRO A 342 -12.23 -19.58 56.96
CA PRO A 342 -12.46 -20.81 56.20
C PRO A 342 -13.51 -21.69 56.91
N ARG A 343 -14.78 -21.53 56.56
CA ARG A 343 -15.83 -22.49 56.86
C ARG A 343 -15.95 -23.44 55.68
N LEU A 344 -14.98 -24.34 55.58
CA LEU A 344 -15.24 -25.66 55.04
C LEU A 344 -15.90 -26.49 56.14
N THR A 345 -17.13 -26.12 56.53
CA THR A 345 -18.04 -27.11 57.09
C THR A 345 -18.78 -27.69 55.90
N VAL A 346 -18.22 -28.77 55.33
CA VAL A 346 -18.98 -29.65 54.46
C VAL A 346 -20.10 -30.21 55.34
N VAL A 347 -21.28 -29.60 55.28
CA VAL A 347 -22.49 -30.21 55.81
C VAL A 347 -22.83 -31.30 54.81
N GLU A 348 -22.26 -32.50 54.99
CA GLU A 348 -22.74 -33.71 54.33
C GLU A 348 -24.15 -33.96 54.86
N ASN A 349 -25.15 -33.43 54.15
CA ASN A 349 -26.51 -33.89 54.29
C ASN A 349 -26.69 -35.07 53.31
N PRO A 350 -26.80 -36.33 53.78
CA PRO A 350 -26.92 -37.51 52.91
C PRO A 350 -28.19 -37.50 52.04
N SER A 351 -29.11 -36.57 52.31
CA SER A 351 -30.36 -36.38 51.57
C SER A 351 -30.31 -35.23 50.56
N SER A 352 -29.16 -34.58 50.36
CA SER A 352 -29.00 -33.51 49.38
C SER A 352 -29.11 -34.06 47.94
N ARG A 353 -30.32 -33.98 47.37
CA ARG A 353 -30.55 -34.28 45.96
C ARG A 353 -29.79 -33.25 45.10
N TYR A 354 -28.70 -33.68 44.47
CA TYR A 354 -28.03 -32.89 43.44
C TYR A 354 -28.98 -32.66 42.26
N VAL A 355 -29.50 -31.44 42.13
CA VAL A 355 -30.33 -31.06 40.98
C VAL A 355 -29.40 -30.66 39.84
N HIS A 356 -29.39 -31.44 38.75
CA HIS A 356 -28.74 -31.02 37.51
C HIS A 356 -29.48 -29.81 36.93
N ARG A 357 -28.97 -28.60 37.22
CA ARG A 357 -29.58 -27.34 36.77
C ARG A 357 -29.64 -27.20 35.25
N LEU A 358 -28.66 -27.76 34.53
CA LEU A 358 -28.56 -27.68 33.07
C LEU A 358 -28.44 -29.07 32.46
N ASN A 359 -29.39 -29.40 31.57
CA ASN A 359 -29.35 -30.61 30.76
C ASN A 359 -28.15 -30.57 29.80
N ILE A 360 -27.66 -31.73 29.35
CA ILE A 360 -26.55 -31.86 28.40
C ILE A 360 -26.77 -31.02 27.13
N VAL A 361 -28.01 -30.98 26.63
CA VAL A 361 -28.37 -30.15 25.47
C VAL A 361 -28.12 -28.67 25.75
N HIS A 362 -28.48 -28.18 26.94
CA HIS A 362 -28.24 -26.78 27.31
C HIS A 362 -26.75 -26.47 27.48
N ARG A 363 -25.97 -27.42 27.99
CA ARG A 363 -24.51 -27.28 28.13
C ARG A 363 -23.82 -27.25 26.76
N LEU A 364 -24.19 -28.15 25.87
CA LEU A 364 -23.69 -28.17 24.49
C LEU A 364 -24.08 -26.88 23.75
N CYS A 365 -25.33 -26.45 23.87
CA CYS A 365 -25.79 -25.17 23.30
C CYS A 365 -24.98 -23.98 23.83
N HIS A 366 -24.69 -23.93 25.14
CA HIS A 366 -23.85 -22.89 25.71
C HIS A 366 -22.41 -22.94 25.18
N ALA A 367 -21.82 -24.12 25.08
CA ALA A 367 -20.48 -24.28 24.52
C ALA A 367 -20.42 -23.82 23.05
N LEU A 368 -21.41 -24.20 22.25
CA LEU A 368 -21.54 -23.75 20.85
C LEU A 368 -21.70 -22.23 20.73
N LEU A 369 -22.54 -21.63 21.58
CA LEU A 369 -22.70 -20.18 21.62
C LEU A 369 -21.37 -19.49 21.99
N PHE A 370 -20.69 -19.95 23.02
CA PHE A 370 -19.41 -19.39 23.45
C PHE A 370 -18.36 -19.45 22.35
N VAL A 371 -18.15 -20.63 21.75
CA VAL A 371 -17.18 -20.83 20.67
C VAL A 371 -17.53 -19.99 19.45
N SER A 372 -18.81 -19.98 19.04
CA SER A 372 -19.22 -19.24 17.85
C SER A 372 -19.16 -17.72 18.03
N VAL A 373 -19.60 -17.17 19.17
CA VAL A 373 -19.57 -15.72 19.43
C VAL A 373 -18.14 -15.21 19.55
N ILE A 374 -17.26 -15.92 20.28
CA ILE A 374 -15.85 -15.55 20.36
C ILE A 374 -15.17 -15.68 19.00
N GLY A 375 -15.46 -16.75 18.27
CA GLY A 375 -14.94 -16.94 16.91
C GLY A 375 -15.37 -15.82 15.96
N LEU A 376 -16.64 -15.39 16.01
CA LEU A 376 -17.15 -14.26 15.25
C LEU A 376 -16.47 -12.94 15.63
N ALA A 377 -16.26 -12.70 16.94
CA ALA A 377 -15.59 -11.50 17.43
C ALA A 377 -14.13 -11.46 16.98
N LEU A 378 -13.38 -12.55 17.14
CA LEU A 378 -11.97 -12.66 16.74
C LEU A 378 -11.77 -12.52 15.23
N THR A 379 -12.74 -12.95 14.43
CA THR A 379 -12.65 -12.85 12.97
C THR A 379 -13.22 -11.53 12.42
N GLY A 380 -14.13 -10.87 13.13
CA GLY A 380 -14.82 -9.66 12.69
C GLY A 380 -14.27 -8.34 13.24
N LEU A 381 -13.85 -8.30 14.51
CA LEU A 381 -13.32 -7.09 15.15
C LEU A 381 -12.03 -6.58 14.49
N PRO A 382 -11.05 -7.43 14.11
CA PRO A 382 -9.86 -6.96 13.41
C PRO A 382 -10.18 -6.20 12.11
N LEU A 383 -11.23 -6.63 11.39
CA LEU A 383 -11.68 -5.94 10.18
C LEU A 383 -12.30 -4.56 10.51
N ARG A 384 -13.08 -4.46 11.61
CA ARG A 384 -13.63 -3.18 12.07
C ARG A 384 -12.52 -2.21 12.46
N TYR A 385 -11.48 -2.70 13.11
CA TYR A 385 -10.34 -1.93 13.59
C TYR A 385 -9.10 -2.18 12.73
N SER A 386 -9.26 -2.12 11.40
CA SER A 386 -8.19 -2.38 10.43
C SER A 386 -6.98 -1.47 10.56
N SER A 387 -7.11 -0.34 11.24
CA SER A 387 -6.04 0.62 11.47
C SER A 387 -5.20 0.35 12.72
N SER A 388 -5.65 -0.53 13.62
CA SER A 388 -4.95 -0.79 14.87
C SER A 388 -3.88 -1.88 14.71
N ALA A 389 -2.79 -1.80 15.50
CA ALA A 389 -1.74 -2.81 15.49
C ALA A 389 -2.28 -4.20 15.83
N TRP A 390 -3.10 -4.30 16.90
CA TRP A 390 -3.68 -5.58 17.31
C TRP A 390 -4.59 -6.21 16.22
N GLY A 391 -5.24 -5.40 15.38
CA GLY A 391 -6.03 -5.90 14.27
C GLY A 391 -5.17 -6.61 13.22
N HIS A 392 -3.99 -6.06 12.93
CA HIS A 392 -3.03 -6.69 12.02
C HIS A 392 -2.46 -7.98 12.61
N GLU A 393 -2.09 -7.97 13.90
CA GLU A 393 -1.57 -9.15 14.59
C GLU A 393 -2.57 -10.30 14.56
N ILE A 394 -3.83 -10.08 14.95
CA ILE A 394 -4.85 -11.14 14.96
C ILE A 394 -5.04 -11.73 13.55
N PHE A 395 -5.04 -10.90 12.50
CA PHE A 395 -5.11 -11.41 11.13
C PHE A 395 -3.87 -12.18 10.73
N TYR A 396 -2.67 -11.78 11.14
CA TYR A 396 -1.45 -12.55 10.93
C TYR A 396 -1.57 -13.95 11.56
N TRP A 397 -2.00 -14.04 12.81
CA TRP A 397 -2.20 -15.31 13.53
C TRP A 397 -3.29 -16.21 12.91
N ILE A 398 -4.36 -15.61 12.39
CA ILE A 398 -5.43 -16.35 11.72
C ILE A 398 -4.99 -16.86 10.33
N GLY A 399 -3.88 -16.38 9.76
CA GLY A 399 -3.45 -16.73 8.40
C GLY A 399 -4.00 -15.79 7.31
N GLY A 400 -4.32 -14.57 7.69
CA GLY A 400 -4.73 -13.48 6.81
C GLY A 400 -6.25 -13.30 6.67
N TRP A 401 -6.63 -12.25 5.93
CA TRP A 401 -8.03 -11.84 5.76
C TRP A 401 -8.91 -12.91 5.08
N GLN A 402 -8.33 -13.76 4.23
CA GLN A 402 -9.07 -14.82 3.52
C GLN A 402 -9.53 -15.90 4.48
N LEU A 403 -8.64 -16.37 5.35
CA LEU A 403 -8.96 -17.40 6.34
C LEU A 403 -9.87 -16.83 7.43
N ALA A 404 -9.64 -15.58 7.85
CA ALA A 404 -10.55 -14.88 8.77
C ALA A 404 -11.97 -14.81 8.21
N LYS A 405 -12.15 -14.49 6.92
CA LYS A 405 -13.45 -14.50 6.25
C LYS A 405 -14.08 -15.90 6.24
N LEU A 406 -13.30 -16.96 5.97
CA LEU A 406 -13.80 -18.34 5.99
C LEU A 406 -14.29 -18.72 7.39
N PHE A 407 -13.44 -18.53 8.40
CA PHE A 407 -13.79 -18.83 9.79
C PHE A 407 -14.99 -18.01 10.27
N HIS A 408 -15.09 -16.74 9.89
CA HIS A 408 -16.26 -15.93 10.21
C HIS A 408 -17.56 -16.56 9.70
N ARG A 409 -17.57 -17.10 8.48
CA ARG A 409 -18.74 -17.78 7.90
C ARG A 409 -19.04 -19.10 8.60
N VAL A 410 -18.02 -19.86 8.98
CA VAL A 410 -18.17 -21.10 9.76
C VAL A 410 -18.79 -20.81 11.12
N PHE A 411 -18.26 -19.83 11.86
CA PHE A 411 -18.82 -19.45 13.15
C PHE A 411 -20.24 -18.87 13.03
N ALA A 412 -20.53 -18.10 11.97
CA ALA A 412 -21.90 -17.64 11.71
C ALA A 412 -22.87 -18.80 11.45
N ALA A 413 -22.45 -19.80 10.67
CA ALA A 413 -23.24 -21.01 10.43
C ALA A 413 -23.47 -21.80 11.73
N LEU A 414 -22.45 -21.90 12.60
CA LEU A 414 -22.58 -22.52 13.92
C LEU A 414 -23.58 -21.76 14.80
N THR A 415 -23.55 -20.42 14.81
CA THR A 415 -24.53 -19.61 15.54
C THR A 415 -25.95 -19.86 15.02
N LEU A 416 -26.15 -19.88 13.70
CA LEU A 416 -27.45 -20.17 13.11
C LEU A 416 -27.95 -21.59 13.44
N ALA A 417 -27.05 -22.59 13.42
CA ALA A 417 -27.37 -23.96 13.80
C ALA A 417 -27.78 -24.06 15.27
N TYR A 418 -27.05 -23.40 16.18
CA TYR A 418 -27.41 -23.32 17.60
C TYR A 418 -28.78 -22.68 17.80
N VAL A 419 -29.07 -21.56 17.14
CA VAL A 419 -30.38 -20.90 17.22
C VAL A 419 -31.48 -21.85 16.75
N GLY A 420 -31.27 -22.58 15.66
CA GLY A 420 -32.20 -23.60 15.17
C GLY A 420 -32.44 -24.73 16.19
N ILE A 421 -31.37 -25.27 16.81
CA ILE A 421 -31.47 -26.30 17.86
C ILE A 421 -32.25 -25.76 19.06
N HIS A 422 -32.02 -24.51 19.46
CA HIS A 422 -32.72 -23.88 20.57
C HIS A 422 -34.22 -23.73 20.29
N PHE A 423 -34.59 -23.23 19.10
CA PHE A 423 -35.99 -23.13 18.69
C PHE A 423 -36.67 -24.51 18.62
N ALA A 424 -36.00 -25.53 18.07
CA ALA A 424 -36.53 -26.89 18.02
C ALA A 424 -36.76 -27.46 19.43
N TYR A 425 -35.85 -27.18 20.36
CA TYR A 425 -35.99 -27.58 21.76
C TYR A 425 -37.16 -26.87 22.46
N LEU A 426 -37.30 -25.55 22.27
CA LEU A 426 -38.45 -24.78 22.79
C LEU A 426 -39.77 -25.29 22.21
N LEU A 427 -39.82 -25.60 20.92
CA LEU A 427 -41.00 -26.16 20.27
C LEU A 427 -41.35 -27.54 20.84
N LYS A 428 -40.34 -28.38 21.11
CA LYS A 428 -40.53 -29.69 21.77
C LYS A 428 -41.08 -29.52 23.19
N LEU A 429 -40.57 -28.57 23.96
CA LEU A 429 -41.09 -28.25 25.29
C LEU A 429 -42.52 -27.73 25.23
N TRP A 430 -42.81 -26.81 24.30
CA TRP A 430 -44.15 -26.27 24.10
C TRP A 430 -45.17 -27.34 23.71
N ARG A 431 -44.80 -28.26 22.81
CA ARG A 431 -45.64 -29.41 22.43
C ARG A 431 -45.90 -30.40 23.58
N ARG A 432 -44.97 -30.50 24.54
CA ARG A 432 -45.08 -31.38 25.70
C ARG A 432 -45.71 -30.71 26.93
N ALA A 433 -45.87 -29.39 26.91
CA ALA A 433 -46.44 -28.65 28.02
C ALA A 433 -47.95 -28.94 28.12
N PRO A 434 -48.49 -29.33 29.30
CA PRO A 434 -49.92 -29.50 29.48
C PRO A 434 -50.60 -28.14 29.31
N LYS A 435 -51.42 -27.97 28.26
CA LYS A 435 -52.08 -26.69 27.93
C LYS A 435 -52.96 -26.14 29.07
N GLN A 436 -53.39 -26.99 30.00
CA GLN A 436 -54.16 -26.62 31.19
C GLN A 436 -53.35 -25.79 32.21
N SER A 437 -52.03 -25.98 32.33
CA SER A 437 -51.24 -25.27 33.36
C SER A 437 -50.93 -23.82 33.00
N LEU A 438 -50.87 -23.48 31.71
CA LEU A 438 -50.61 -22.12 31.20
C LEU A 438 -51.78 -21.16 31.48
N LEU A 439 -53.02 -21.64 31.28
CA LEU A 439 -54.24 -20.95 31.67
C LEU A 439 -54.33 -20.76 33.19
N LEU A 440 -54.02 -21.79 33.98
CA LEU A 440 -54.00 -21.72 35.45
C LEU A 440 -52.96 -20.73 36.00
N SER A 441 -51.79 -20.60 35.36
CA SER A 441 -50.79 -19.59 35.76
C SER A 441 -51.19 -18.16 35.40
N LEU A 442 -51.89 -17.94 34.28
CA LEU A 442 -52.47 -16.64 33.92
C LEU A 442 -53.62 -16.26 34.85
N VAL A 443 -54.52 -17.19 35.16
CA VAL A 443 -55.61 -17.00 36.14
C VAL A 443 -55.05 -16.70 37.52
N LYS A 444 -54.04 -17.45 38.00
CA LYS A 444 -53.38 -17.17 39.30
C LYS A 444 -52.65 -15.82 39.32
N LEU A 445 -52.11 -15.34 38.20
CA LEU A 445 -51.48 -14.03 38.11
C LEU A 445 -52.51 -12.91 38.18
N VAL A 446 -53.65 -13.06 37.47
CA VAL A 446 -54.79 -12.13 37.53
C VAL A 446 -55.41 -12.10 38.94
N ASP A 447 -55.58 -13.26 39.58
CA ASP A 447 -56.09 -13.38 40.94
C ASP A 447 -55.17 -12.73 41.99
N LYS A 448 -53.85 -12.78 41.77
CA LYS A 448 -52.84 -12.21 42.66
C LYS A 448 -52.74 -10.69 42.50
N VAL A 449 -52.99 -10.18 41.28
CA VAL A 449 -53.09 -8.74 40.99
C VAL A 449 -54.42 -8.18 41.54
N ALA A 450 -55.53 -8.90 41.37
CA ALA A 450 -56.83 -8.51 41.91
C ALA A 450 -56.84 -8.46 43.46
N ARG A 451 -56.16 -9.41 44.13
CA ARG A 451 -56.01 -9.41 45.60
C ARG A 451 -55.04 -8.36 46.15
N ALA A 452 -54.16 -7.81 45.31
CA ALA A 452 -53.24 -6.73 45.70
C ALA A 452 -53.85 -5.32 45.53
N SER A 453 -55.09 -5.23 45.04
CA SER A 453 -55.77 -3.97 44.70
C SER A 453 -57.04 -3.69 45.54
N CYS A 454 -57.29 -4.46 46.60
CA CYS A 454 -58.34 -4.15 47.57
C CYS A 454 -57.66 -3.51 48.80
N PRO A 455 -58.08 -2.29 49.21
CA PRO A 455 -57.43 -1.49 50.25
C PRO A 455 -57.42 -2.15 51.63
#